data_AF-A0A8W8NNZ7-F1
#
_entry.id   AF-A0A8W8NNZ7-F1
#
_cell.length_a   1.000
_cell.length_b   1.000
_cell.length_c   1.000
_cell.angle_alpha   90.00
_cell.angle_beta   90.00
_cell.angle_gamma   90.00
#
_symmetry.space_group_name_H-M   'P 1'
#
loop_
_entity.id
_entity.type
_entity.pdbx_description
1 polymer ?
#
loop_
_entity_poly.entity_id
_entity_poly.type
_entity_poly.pdbx_seq_one_letter_code
_entity_poly.pdbx_strand_id
1 'polypeptide(L)'
;FLIIEPKMVVIEWIANPVTDMYADAVVTVVLRAESDPMPQKSVPPPLLVDKSHVQECLLEMLTDMFGSEGISKMIRNNMVTVTVDEKIATVNVDSLEVRCDDEELQQVLLTAIKNLYQAIAPVKQAG
;
A
#
# COMPACT_ATOMS: atom_id res chain seq x y z
N PHE A 1 -6.37 -23.57 10.82
CA PHE A 1 -6.14 -22.96 9.49
C PHE A 1 -7.47 -22.85 8.75
N LEU A 2 -7.51 -22.14 7.62
CA LEU A 2 -8.72 -21.95 6.81
C LEU A 2 -8.46 -22.41 5.38
N ILE A 3 -9.30 -23.32 4.86
CA ILE A 3 -9.26 -23.80 3.48
C ILE A 3 -10.59 -23.45 2.82
N ILE A 4 -10.51 -22.86 1.63
CA ILE A 4 -11.67 -22.45 0.84
C ILE A 4 -11.73 -23.34 -0.40
N GLU A 5 -12.82 -24.07 -0.52
CA GLU A 5 -13.18 -24.88 -1.68
C GLU A 5 -14.46 -24.33 -2.32
N PRO A 6 -14.74 -24.65 -3.59
CA PRO A 6 -16.01 -24.25 -4.21
C PRO A 6 -17.21 -24.73 -3.39
N LYS A 7 -17.96 -23.79 -2.82
CA LYS A 7 -19.14 -24.03 -1.96
C LYS A 7 -18.85 -24.74 -0.63
N MET A 8 -17.59 -24.79 -0.20
CA MET A 8 -17.23 -25.41 1.08
C MET A 8 -16.09 -24.65 1.75
N VAL A 9 -16.21 -24.37 3.04
CA VAL A 9 -15.16 -23.74 3.83
C VAL A 9 -14.83 -24.66 4.99
N VAL A 10 -13.54 -24.99 5.15
CA VAL A 10 -13.04 -25.79 6.26
C VAL A 10 -12.27 -24.87 7.20
N ILE A 11 -12.69 -24.85 8.46
CA ILE A 11 -12.07 -24.08 9.52
C ILE A 11 -11.57 -25.05 10.58
N GLU A 12 -10.26 -25.02 10.85
CA GLU A 12 -9.64 -25.79 11.92
C GLU A 12 -9.03 -24.85 12.97
N TRP A 13 -9.32 -25.10 14.24
CA TRP A 13 -8.75 -24.35 15.36
C TRP A 13 -8.56 -25.26 16.58
N ILE A 14 -7.76 -24.79 17.54
CA ILE A 14 -7.59 -25.46 18.84
C ILE A 14 -8.65 -24.89 19.78
N ALA A 15 -9.60 -25.71 20.20
CA ALA A 15 -10.75 -25.28 20.99
C ALA A 15 -10.36 -24.70 22.37
N ASN A 16 -10.92 -23.54 22.68
CA ASN A 16 -10.88 -22.86 23.97
C ASN A 16 -11.90 -21.69 23.95
N PRO A 17 -12.29 -21.12 25.11
CA PRO A 17 -13.35 -20.13 25.16
C PRO A 17 -13.16 -18.91 24.26
N VAL A 18 -11.91 -18.49 24.04
CA VAL A 18 -11.59 -17.32 23.21
C VAL A 18 -11.62 -17.68 21.73
N THR A 19 -11.01 -18.80 21.34
CA THR A 19 -10.98 -19.24 19.95
C THR A 19 -12.31 -19.75 19.45
N ASP A 20 -13.16 -20.30 20.33
CA ASP A 20 -14.50 -20.75 19.98
C ASP A 20 -15.39 -19.54 19.64
N MET A 21 -15.27 -18.46 20.41
CA MET A 21 -15.93 -17.18 20.08
C MET A 21 -15.47 -16.62 18.73
N TYR A 22 -14.17 -16.70 18.42
CA TYR A 22 -13.67 -16.29 17.10
C TYR A 22 -14.18 -17.20 15.98
N ALA A 23 -14.21 -18.51 16.19
CA ALA A 23 -14.71 -19.47 15.21
C ALA A 23 -16.20 -19.22 14.90
N ASP A 24 -17.03 -19.01 15.93
CA ASP A 24 -18.45 -18.69 15.78
C ASP A 24 -18.67 -17.38 15.01
N ALA A 25 -17.86 -16.36 15.27
CA ALA A 25 -17.91 -15.09 14.55
C ALA A 25 -17.59 -15.28 13.06
N VAL A 26 -16.53 -16.03 12.74
CA VAL A 26 -16.14 -16.33 11.35
C VAL A 26 -17.23 -17.12 10.64
N VAL A 27 -17.75 -18.18 11.26
CA VAL A 27 -18.85 -18.99 10.71
C VAL A 27 -20.08 -18.13 10.44
N THR A 28 -20.43 -17.25 11.38
CA THR A 28 -21.57 -16.32 11.22
C THR A 28 -21.40 -15.41 10.01
N VAL A 29 -20.20 -14.86 9.78
CA VAL A 29 -19.92 -14.00 8.62
C VAL A 29 -20.02 -14.77 7.31
N VAL A 30 -19.48 -16.00 7.25
CA VAL A 30 -19.57 -16.86 6.06
C VAL A 30 -21.02 -17.18 5.71
N LEU A 31 -21.82 -17.60 6.70
CA LEU A 31 -23.25 -17.90 6.51
C LEU A 31 -24.05 -16.67 6.08
N ARG A 32 -23.73 -15.49 6.63
CA ARG A 32 -24.35 -14.23 6.21
C ARG A 32 -24.00 -13.88 4.77
N ALA A 33 -22.74 -14.03 4.37
CA ALA A 33 -22.32 -13.77 2.99
C ALA A 33 -23.02 -14.68 1.96
N GLU A 34 -23.35 -15.92 2.35
CA GLU A 34 -24.15 -16.83 1.52
C GLU A 34 -25.65 -16.45 1.50
N SER A 35 -26.20 -16.12 2.68
CA SER A 35 -27.65 -15.88 2.85
C SER A 35 -28.12 -14.51 2.37
N ASP A 36 -27.26 -13.49 2.53
CA ASP A 36 -27.48 -12.11 2.10
C ASP A 36 -26.26 -11.70 1.26
N PRO A 37 -26.24 -12.06 -0.04
CA PRO A 37 -25.16 -11.64 -0.92
C PRO A 37 -25.16 -10.12 -0.94
N MET A 38 -24.23 -9.53 -0.18
CA MET A 38 -23.97 -8.10 -0.12
C MET A 38 -24.13 -7.56 -1.55
N PRO A 39 -25.06 -6.62 -1.80
CA PRO A 39 -25.28 -6.12 -3.14
C PRO A 39 -23.91 -5.70 -3.68
N GLN A 40 -23.46 -6.24 -4.81
CA GLN A 40 -22.12 -5.94 -5.37
C GLN A 40 -21.87 -4.43 -5.53
N LYS A 41 -22.92 -3.60 -5.45
CA LYS A 41 -22.89 -2.14 -5.38
C LYS A 41 -22.27 -1.54 -4.10
N SER A 42 -22.04 -2.31 -3.02
CA SER A 42 -21.45 -1.80 -1.77
C SER A 42 -20.05 -2.32 -1.48
N VAL A 43 -19.50 -3.20 -2.32
CA VAL A 43 -18.06 -3.48 -2.30
C VAL A 43 -17.41 -2.37 -3.12
N PRO A 44 -16.61 -1.48 -2.50
CA PRO A 44 -15.83 -0.52 -3.26
C PRO A 44 -15.03 -1.31 -4.29
N PRO A 45 -15.03 -0.93 -5.58
CA PRO A 45 -14.13 -1.55 -6.54
C PRO A 45 -12.73 -1.53 -5.93
N PRO A 46 -11.92 -2.60 -6.09
CA PRO A 46 -10.55 -2.58 -5.63
C PRO A 46 -9.95 -1.28 -6.15
N LEU A 47 -9.47 -0.44 -5.23
CA LEU A 47 -8.84 0.83 -5.58
C LEU A 47 -7.66 0.46 -6.46
N LEU A 48 -7.87 0.49 -7.77
CA LEU A 48 -6.81 0.44 -8.75
C LEU A 48 -6.11 1.76 -8.52
N VAL A 49 -5.09 1.72 -7.67
CA VAL A 49 -4.25 2.88 -7.42
C VAL A 49 -3.66 3.21 -8.78
N ASP A 50 -4.17 4.29 -9.35
CA ASP A 50 -3.69 4.77 -10.62
C ASP A 50 -2.22 5.16 -10.43
N LYS A 51 -1.38 4.73 -11.37
CA LYS A 51 0.04 5.10 -11.37
C LYS A 51 0.20 6.62 -11.35
N SER A 52 -0.72 7.34 -12.00
CA SER A 52 -0.77 8.81 -11.97
C SER A 52 -0.91 9.36 -10.54
N HIS A 53 -1.75 8.72 -9.72
CA HIS A 53 -1.99 9.13 -8.34
C HIS A 53 -0.79 8.84 -7.43
N VAL A 54 -0.10 7.71 -7.64
CA VAL A 54 1.16 7.41 -6.94
C VAL A 54 2.22 8.46 -7.25
N GLN A 55 2.34 8.86 -8.52
CA GLN A 55 3.29 9.87 -8.95
C GLN A 55 2.99 11.24 -8.34
N GLU A 56 1.72 11.64 -8.31
CA GLU A 56 1.27 12.89 -7.70
C GLU A 56 1.55 12.90 -6.19
N CYS A 57 1.13 11.86 -5.45
CA CYS A 57 1.40 11.77 -4.02
C CYS A 57 2.90 11.71 -3.69
N LEU A 58 3.70 11.07 -4.54
CA LEU A 58 5.16 11.03 -4.37
C LEU A 58 5.77 12.43 -4.52
N LEU A 59 5.33 13.18 -5.53
CA LEU A 59 5.82 14.55 -5.75
C LEU A 59 5.39 15.48 -4.62
N GLU A 60 4.14 15.40 -4.16
CA GLU A 60 3.64 16.17 -3.01
C GLU A 60 4.40 15.84 -1.73
N MET A 61 4.57 14.56 -1.41
CA MET A 61 5.30 14.13 -0.22
C MET A 61 6.75 14.61 -0.23
N LEU A 62 7.46 14.44 -1.35
CA LEU A 62 8.84 14.92 -1.44
C LEU A 62 8.89 16.45 -1.30
N THR A 63 7.93 17.17 -1.88
CA THR A 63 7.86 18.63 -1.79
C THR A 63 7.59 19.10 -0.36
N ASP A 64 6.75 18.39 0.40
CA ASP A 64 6.49 18.68 1.81
C ASP A 64 7.73 18.42 2.69
N MET A 65 8.48 17.35 2.40
CA MET A 65 9.68 16.98 3.16
C MET A 65 10.88 17.90 2.89
N PHE A 66 11.11 18.27 1.63
CA PHE A 66 12.36 18.94 1.20
C PHE A 66 12.14 20.35 0.65
N GLY A 67 10.89 20.80 0.54
CA GLY A 67 10.52 22.10 0.00
C GLY A 67 10.57 22.15 -1.53
N SER A 68 9.83 23.12 -2.11
CA SER A 68 9.76 23.33 -3.56
C SER A 68 11.08 23.76 -4.21
N GLU A 69 12.00 24.32 -3.42
CA GLU A 69 13.34 24.73 -3.89
C GLU A 69 14.35 23.58 -3.87
N GLY A 70 14.10 22.55 -3.05
CA GLY A 70 14.92 21.33 -2.98
C GLY A 70 14.58 20.31 -4.08
N ILE A 71 13.51 20.53 -4.84
CA ILE A 71 13.03 19.60 -5.86
C ILE A 71 13.13 20.20 -7.26
N SER A 72 13.59 19.39 -8.22
CA SER A 72 13.61 19.81 -9.61
C SER A 72 12.18 20.09 -10.12
N LYS A 73 11.95 21.32 -10.57
CA LYS A 73 10.67 21.77 -11.16
C LYS A 73 10.30 21.06 -12.48
N MET A 74 11.20 20.24 -13.03
CA MET A 74 10.98 19.47 -14.26
C MET A 74 11.24 17.99 -14.00
N ILE A 75 10.21 17.15 -14.23
CA ILE A 75 10.37 15.70 -14.30
C ILE A 75 10.93 15.38 -15.69
N ARG A 76 12.16 14.87 -15.75
CA ARG A 76 12.76 14.39 -17.01
C ARG A 76 12.82 12.87 -16.97
N ASN A 77 12.24 12.20 -17.96
CA ASN A 77 12.24 10.74 -18.07
C ASN A 77 11.75 10.03 -16.79
N ASN A 78 10.72 10.57 -16.14
CA ASN A 78 10.20 10.04 -14.88
C ASN A 78 11.23 10.01 -13.73
N MET A 79 12.19 10.94 -13.75
CA MET A 79 13.14 11.17 -12.66
C MET A 79 12.88 12.54 -12.03
N VAL A 80 12.87 12.55 -10.70
CA VAL A 80 12.85 13.74 -9.85
C VAL A 80 14.20 13.86 -9.17
N THR A 81 14.82 15.03 -9.22
CA THR A 81 16.04 15.31 -8.47
C THR A 81 15.69 16.01 -7.17
N VAL A 82 16.22 15.50 -6.05
CA VAL A 82 16.10 16.06 -4.72
C VAL A 82 17.49 16.56 -4.29
N THR A 83 17.57 17.81 -3.83
CA THR A 83 18.80 18.44 -3.37
C THR A 83 18.63 18.88 -1.92
N VAL A 84 19.51 18.41 -1.04
CA VAL A 84 19.52 18.74 0.40
C VAL A 84 20.97 18.97 0.82
N ASP A 85 21.29 20.15 1.35
CA ASP A 85 22.64 20.48 1.86
C ASP A 85 23.77 20.08 0.88
N GLU A 86 23.66 20.49 -0.39
CA GLU A 86 24.58 20.17 -1.50
C GLU A 86 24.61 18.69 -1.95
N LYS A 87 23.91 17.79 -1.25
CA LYS A 87 23.73 16.38 -1.63
C LYS A 87 22.62 16.27 -2.66
N ILE A 88 22.85 15.43 -3.68
CA ILE A 88 21.91 15.24 -4.78
C ILE A 88 21.44 13.79 -4.80
N ALA A 89 20.13 13.59 -4.81
CA ALA A 89 19.49 12.30 -5.01
C ALA A 89 18.60 12.35 -6.24
N THR A 90 18.48 11.22 -6.93
CA THR A 90 17.54 11.03 -8.05
C THR A 90 16.57 9.92 -7.71
N VAL A 91 15.28 10.23 -7.88
CA VAL A 91 14.17 9.32 -7.58
C VAL A 91 13.43 9.05 -8.88
N ASN A 92 13.30 7.77 -9.23
CA ASN A 92 12.47 7.35 -10.34
C ASN A 92 11.01 7.20 -9.87
N VAL A 93 10.11 8.00 -10.42
CA VAL A 93 8.70 8.06 -9.99
C VAL A 93 7.89 6.84 -10.45
N ASP A 94 8.39 6.06 -11.44
CA ASP A 94 7.73 4.83 -11.92
C ASP A 94 8.21 3.58 -11.18
N SER A 95 9.52 3.43 -11.01
CA SER A 95 10.13 2.25 -10.37
C SER A 95 10.32 2.41 -8.87
N LEU A 96 10.16 3.62 -8.34
CA LEU A 96 10.42 3.97 -6.95
C LEU A 96 11.89 3.77 -6.52
N GLU A 97 12.80 3.68 -7.50
CA GLU A 97 14.24 3.57 -7.26
C GLU A 97 14.84 4.91 -6.82
N VAL A 98 15.70 4.87 -5.80
CA VAL A 98 16.46 6.03 -5.30
C VAL A 98 17.94 5.81 -5.56
N ARG A 99 18.60 6.79 -6.19
CA ARG A 99 20.05 6.84 -6.38
C ARG A 99 20.60 8.08 -5.73
N CYS A 100 21.49 7.91 -4.76
CA CYS A 100 22.17 8.98 -4.06
C CYS A 100 23.53 8.47 -3.58
N ASP A 101 24.54 9.32 -3.59
CA ASP A 101 25.88 8.98 -3.07
C ASP A 101 25.95 9.08 -1.54
N ASP A 102 24.98 9.74 -0.92
CA ASP A 102 24.85 9.87 0.52
C ASP A 102 23.89 8.81 1.08
N GLU A 103 24.44 7.89 1.89
CA GLU A 103 23.68 6.76 2.43
C GLU A 103 22.53 7.22 3.35
N GLU A 104 22.72 8.28 4.14
CA GLU A 104 21.70 8.80 5.06
C GLU A 104 20.50 9.35 4.28
N LEU A 105 20.73 10.23 3.31
CA LEU A 105 19.68 10.77 2.44
C LEU A 105 19.00 9.67 1.63
N GLN A 106 19.76 8.68 1.14
CA GLN A 106 19.21 7.54 0.44
C GLN A 106 18.25 6.74 1.33
N GLN A 107 18.62 6.43 2.58
CA GLN A 107 17.77 5.70 3.52
C GLN A 107 16.50 6.49 3.88
N VAL A 108 16.62 7.80 4.07
CA VAL A 108 15.46 8.68 4.34
C VAL A 108 14.47 8.62 3.18
N LEU A 109 14.95 8.80 1.93
CA LEU A 109 14.11 8.76 0.74
C LEU A 109 13.46 7.38 0.54
N LEU A 110 14.23 6.29 0.68
CA LEU A 110 13.71 4.93 0.56
C LEU A 110 12.61 4.65 1.60
N THR A 111 12.81 5.10 2.84
CA THR A 111 11.83 4.92 3.91
C THR A 111 10.55 5.70 3.64
N ALA A 112 10.67 6.97 3.23
CA ALA A 112 9.53 7.81 2.89
C ALA A 112 8.70 7.20 1.74
N ILE A 113 9.38 6.78 0.65
CA ILE A 113 8.73 6.15 -0.51
C ILE A 113 8.05 4.84 -0.13
N LYS A 114 8.69 4.01 0.69
CA LYS A 114 8.09 2.77 1.18
C LYS A 114 6.84 3.03 2.02
N ASN A 115 6.89 4.00 2.92
CA ASN A 115 5.75 4.38 3.76
C ASN A 115 4.59 4.92 2.91
N LEU A 116 4.89 5.75 1.92
CA LEU A 116 3.90 6.24 0.96
C LEU A 116 3.24 5.08 0.22
N TYR A 117 4.03 4.16 -0.33
CA TYR A 117 3.51 3.00 -1.05
C TYR A 117 2.61 2.14 -0.15
N GLN A 118 2.99 1.94 1.12
CA GLN A 118 2.15 1.20 2.09
C GLN A 118 0.85 1.94 2.44
N ALA A 119 0.84 3.27 2.42
CA ALA A 119 -0.34 4.07 2.70
C ALA A 119 -1.33 4.10 1.53
N ILE A 120 -0.83 4.10 0.30
CA ILE A 120 -1.67 4.20 -0.91
C ILE A 120 -2.01 2.85 -1.53
N ALA A 121 -1.17 1.82 -1.38
CA ALA A 121 -1.44 0.50 -1.96
C ALA A 121 -2.69 -0.10 -1.31
N PRO A 122 -3.61 -0.66 -2.12
CA PRO A 122 -4.76 -1.35 -1.57
C PRO A 122 -4.21 -2.57 -0.81
N VAL A 123 -4.71 -2.83 0.39
CA VAL A 123 -4.39 -4.05 1.12
C VAL A 123 -4.71 -5.20 0.19
N LYS A 124 -3.68 -5.91 -0.30
CA LYS A 124 -3.87 -7.08 -1.16
C LYS A 124 -4.81 -8.03 -0.40
N GLN A 125 -6.04 -8.15 -0.87
CA GLN A 125 -6.87 -9.28 -0.47
C GLN A 125 -6.18 -10.51 -1.08
N ALA A 126 -5.57 -11.32 -0.21
CA ALA A 126 -5.09 -12.64 -0.59
C ALA A 126 -6.32 -13.42 -1.09
N GLY A 127 -6.33 -13.72 -2.39
CA GLY A 127 -7.35 -14.54 -3.03
C GLY A 127 -7.23 -16.00 -2.65
#